data_AF-A0A223V7R5-F1
#
_entry.id   AF-A0A223V7R5-F1
#
_cell.length_a   1.000
_cell.length_b   1.000
_cell.length_c   1.000
_cell.angle_alpha   90.00
_cell.angle_beta   90.00
_cell.angle_gamma   90.00
#
_symmetry.space_group_name_H-M   'P 1'
#
loop_
_entity.id
_entity.type
_entity.pdbx_description
1 polymer ?
#
loop_
_entity_poly.entity_id
_entity_poly.type
_entity_poly.pdbx_seq_one_letter_code
_entity_poly.pdbx_strand_id
1 'polypeptide(L)'
;MIKDFTERELDRIIEMAWEDRTPFDAITFQFGISEQETIEIMRKEMKPSSFRMWRKRVQGRTTKHRKLRENITGRFKCSRQRNISGNKISKR
;
A
#
# COMPACT_ATOMS: atom_id res chain seq x y z
N MET A 1 1.01 20.16 -0.61
CA MET A 1 -0.08 20.33 0.37
C MET A 1 0.04 19.19 1.36
N ILE A 2 0.11 19.46 2.66
CA ILE A 2 0.09 18.41 3.67
C ILE A 2 -1.37 17.95 3.74
N LYS A 3 -1.67 16.74 3.23
CA LYS A 3 -2.97 16.12 3.44
C LYS A 3 -2.99 15.62 4.88
N ASP A 4 -3.94 16.14 5.65
CA ASP A 4 -4.17 15.67 7.01
C ASP A 4 -4.92 14.33 6.93
N PHE A 5 -4.24 13.25 7.30
CA PHE A 5 -4.83 11.93 7.44
C PHE A 5 -5.26 11.71 8.89
N THR A 6 -6.39 11.06 9.09
CA THR A 6 -6.72 10.54 10.43
C THR A 6 -5.72 9.45 10.82
N GLU A 7 -5.50 9.22 12.13
CA GLU A 7 -4.62 8.13 12.61
C GLU A 7 -4.94 6.79 11.94
N ARG A 8 -6.22 6.48 11.78
CA ARG A 8 -6.68 5.25 11.11
C ARG A 8 -6.33 5.20 9.63
N GLU A 9 -6.40 6.33 8.92
CA GLU A 9 -6.01 6.38 7.51
C GLU A 9 -4.49 6.27 7.36
N LEU A 10 -3.74 6.88 8.27
CA LEU A 10 -2.28 6.83 8.29
C LEU A 10 -1.80 5.40 8.58
N ASP A 11 -2.37 4.74 9.60
CA ASP A 11 -2.13 3.32 9.89
C ASP A 11 -2.44 2.43 8.67
N ARG A 12 -3.56 2.70 7.98
CA ARG A 12 -3.95 1.93 6.80
C ARG A 12 -3.00 2.16 5.62
N ILE A 13 -2.54 3.39 5.40
CA ILE A 13 -1.53 3.72 4.38
C ILE A 13 -0.23 2.96 4.67
N ILE A 14 0.22 2.96 5.94
CA ILE A 14 1.43 2.22 6.35
C ILE A 14 1.24 0.71 6.14
N GLU A 15 0.10 0.15 6.56
CA GLU A 15 -0.23 -1.28 6.38
C GLU A 15 -0.18 -1.67 4.89
N MET A 16 -0.82 -0.86 4.03
CA MET A 16 -0.86 -1.07 2.59
C MET A 16 0.53 -0.92 1.95
N ALA A 17 1.30 0.09 2.35
CA ALA A 17 2.66 0.31 1.84
C ALA A 17 3.66 -0.75 2.30
N TRP A 18 3.41 -1.39 3.46
CA TRP A 18 4.22 -2.48 3.97
C TRP A 18 3.96 -3.81 3.25
N GLU A 19 2.73 -4.07 2.79
CA GLU A 19 2.40 -5.32 2.08
C GLU A 19 3.11 -5.37 0.72
N ASP A 20 3.88 -6.45 0.48
CA ASP A 20 4.63 -6.60 -0.77
C ASP A 20 3.73 -6.68 -2.02
N ARG A 21 2.44 -6.99 -1.81
CA ARG A 21 1.45 -7.25 -2.84
C ARG A 21 0.50 -6.08 -3.11
N THR A 22 0.65 -4.94 -2.46
CA THR A 22 -0.19 -3.79 -2.73
C THR A 22 0.55 -2.84 -3.69
N PRO A 23 0.06 -2.65 -4.93
CA PRO A 23 0.67 -1.69 -5.84
C PRO A 23 0.40 -0.26 -5.33
N PHE A 24 1.31 0.68 -5.63
CA PHE A 24 1.09 2.09 -5.30
C PHE A 24 -0.18 2.63 -5.93
N ASP A 25 -0.55 2.16 -7.13
CA ASP A 25 -1.82 2.47 -7.80
C ASP A 25 -3.04 2.23 -6.88
N ALA A 26 -3.01 1.19 -6.04
CA ALA A 26 -4.11 0.90 -5.11
C ALA A 26 -4.15 1.89 -3.95
N ILE A 27 -2.98 2.31 -3.45
CA ILE A 27 -2.88 3.34 -2.40
C ILE A 27 -3.35 4.69 -2.96
N THR A 28 -2.93 5.03 -4.18
CA THR A 28 -3.37 6.22 -4.90
C THR A 28 -4.87 6.22 -5.13
N PHE A 29 -5.45 5.09 -5.55
CA PHE A 29 -6.90 4.99 -5.73
C PHE A 29 -7.68 5.19 -4.41
N GLN A 30 -7.15 4.69 -3.30
CA GLN A 30 -7.82 4.70 -2.00
C GLN A 30 -7.69 6.04 -1.25
N PHE A 31 -6.52 6.68 -1.33
CA PHE A 31 -6.18 7.86 -0.53
C PHE A 31 -5.86 9.09 -1.38
N GLY A 32 -5.88 8.96 -2.72
CA GLY A 32 -5.61 10.05 -3.65
C GLY A 32 -4.16 10.56 -3.59
N ILE A 33 -3.22 9.80 -3.02
CA ILE A 33 -1.81 10.18 -2.89
C ILE A 33 -0.93 9.52 -3.94
N SER A 34 0.08 10.25 -4.39
CA SER A 34 1.12 9.75 -5.26
C SER A 34 2.04 8.74 -4.55
N GLU A 35 2.80 7.98 -5.35
CA GLU A 35 3.87 7.12 -4.83
C GLU A 35 4.87 7.92 -4.00
N GLN A 36 5.23 9.13 -4.44
CA GLN A 36 6.18 9.98 -3.75
C GLN A 36 5.67 10.43 -2.37
N GLU A 37 4.42 10.88 -2.29
CA GLU A 37 3.79 11.23 -1.01
C GLU A 37 3.73 10.01 -0.07
N THR A 38 3.47 8.81 -0.60
CA THR A 38 3.50 7.57 0.19
C THR A 38 4.90 7.29 0.74
N ILE A 39 5.95 7.47 -0.07
CA ILE A 39 7.34 7.31 0.35
C ILE A 39 7.71 8.33 1.43
N GLU A 40 7.24 9.57 1.31
CA GLU A 40 7.45 10.62 2.32
C GLU A 40 6.77 10.29 3.66
N ILE A 41 5.52 9.81 3.63
CA ILE A 41 4.82 9.32 4.81
C ILE A 41 5.63 8.19 5.46
N MET A 42 6.01 7.17 4.70
CA MET A 42 6.80 6.05 5.21
C MET A 42 8.15 6.50 5.79
N ARG A 43 8.76 7.54 5.23
CA ARG A 43 10.03 8.09 5.75
C ARG A 43 9.85 8.80 7.08
N LYS A 44 8.73 9.49 7.28
CA LYS A 44 8.40 10.23 8.50
C LYS A 44 8.00 9.29 9.65
N GLU A 45 7.23 8.26 9.34
CA GLU A 45 6.63 7.36 10.33
C GLU A 45 7.56 6.23 10.78
N MET A 46 8.60 5.93 10.00
CA MET A 46 9.51 4.82 10.28
C MET A 46 10.89 5.27 10.75
N LYS A 47 11.52 4.40 11.55
CA LYS A 47 12.96 4.53 11.86
C LYS A 47 13.79 4.49 10.56
N PRO A 48 14.88 5.27 10.45
CA PRO A 48 15.69 5.33 9.23
C PRO A 48 16.22 3.98 8.74
N SER A 49 16.58 3.07 9.65
CA SER A 49 17.01 1.70 9.32
C SER A 49 15.90 0.89 8.66
N SER A 50 14.70 0.91 9.23
CA SER A 50 13.52 0.22 8.69
C SER A 50 13.09 0.79 7.34
N PHE A 51 13.15 2.12 7.18
CA PHE A 51 12.86 2.78 5.91
C PHE A 51 13.83 2.33 4.80
N ARG A 52 15.14 2.26 5.08
CA ARG A 52 16.13 1.78 4.10
C ARG A 52 15.86 0.34 3.67
N MET A 53 15.52 -0.54 4.61
CA MET A 53 15.16 -1.93 4.29
C MET A 53 13.90 -2.00 3.43
N TRP A 54 12.86 -1.27 3.80
CA TRP A 54 11.62 -1.18 3.03
C TRP A 54 11.87 -0.63 1.62
N ARG A 55 12.65 0.45 1.50
CA ARG A 55 12.96 1.06 0.20
C ARG A 55 13.70 0.08 -0.72
N LYS A 56 14.67 -0.69 -0.19
CA LYS A 56 15.35 -1.75 -0.94
C LYS A 56 14.37 -2.82 -1.44
N ARG A 57 13.40 -3.23 -0.62
CA ARG A 57 12.35 -4.18 -1.02
C ARG A 57 11.47 -3.61 -2.13
N VAL A 58 10.97 -2.39 -1.96
CA VAL A 58 10.05 -1.74 -2.90
C VAL A 58 10.71 -1.43 -4.24
N GLN A 59 11.95 -0.95 -4.23
CA GLN A 59 12.68 -0.55 -5.44
C GLN A 59 13.00 -1.75 -6.34
N GLY A 60 13.18 -2.95 -5.78
CA GLY A 60 13.41 -4.19 -6.53
C GLY A 60 12.14 -4.86 -7.10
N ARG A 61 10.95 -4.28 -6.93
CA ARG A 61 9.70 -4.91 -7.40
C ARG A 61 9.43 -4.65 -8.88
N THR A 62 9.40 -5.73 -9.66
CA THR A 62 8.93 -5.74 -11.05
C THR A 62 7.42 -5.53 -11.15
N THR A 63 6.63 -5.95 -10.14
CA THR A 63 5.15 -5.90 -10.14
C THR A 63 4.55 -4.64 -9.50
N LYS A 64 5.33 -3.55 -9.40
CA LYS A 64 4.91 -2.28 -8.76
C LYS A 64 3.73 -1.58 -9.46
N HIS A 65 3.56 -1.83 -10.76
CA HIS A 65 2.40 -1.38 -11.54
C HIS A 65 1.45 -2.54 -11.77
N ARG A 66 0.14 -2.29 -11.62
CA ARG A 66 -0.90 -3.32 -11.82
C ARG A 66 -0.79 -4.03 -13.18
N LYS A 67 -0.31 -3.33 -14.21
CA LYS A 67 -0.09 -3.84 -15.57
C LYS A 67 0.91 -4.99 -15.68
N LEU A 68 1.84 -5.12 -14.73
CA LEU A 68 2.93 -6.11 -14.77
C LEU A 68 2.59 -7.39 -13.98
N ARG A 69 1.37 -7.48 -13.40
CA ARG A 69 0.89 -8.73 -12.83
C ARG A 69 0.24 -9.57 -13.92
N GLU A 70 0.96 -10.58 -14.39
CA GLU A 70 0.32 -11.70 -15.07
C GLU A 70 -0.75 -12.30 -14.14
N ASN A 71 -1.86 -12.75 -14.72
CA ASN A 71 -3.07 -13.29 -14.05
C ASN A 71 -2.85 -14.53 -13.16
N ILE A 72 -1.61 -14.85 -12.79
CA ILE A 72 -1.19 -16.11 -12.16
C ILE A 72 -1.44 -16.14 -10.63
N THR A 73 -1.83 -15.03 -10.00
CA THR A 73 -2.09 -15.05 -8.55
C THR A 73 -3.56 -15.33 -8.23
N GLY A 74 -3.95 -16.60 -8.34
CA GLY A 74 -5.11 -17.11 -7.61
C GLY A 74 -4.83 -16.95 -6.11
N ARG A 75 -5.28 -15.83 -5.52
CA ARG A 75 -5.12 -15.58 -4.08
C ARG A 75 -5.82 -16.73 -3.35
N PHE A 76 -5.08 -17.47 -2.53
CA PHE A 76 -5.67 -18.47 -1.64
C PHE A 76 -6.81 -17.82 -0.86
N LYS A 77 -8.01 -18.39 -0.98
CA LYS A 77 -9.23 -17.94 -0.30
C LYS A 77 -9.83 -19.15 0.41
N CYS A 78 -9.68 -19.21 1.73
CA CYS A 78 -10.40 -20.22 2.50
C CYS A 78 -11.84 -19.75 2.73
N SER A 79 -12.79 -20.69 2.87
CA SER A 79 -14.20 -20.39 3.11
C SER A 79 -14.43 -19.57 4.39
N ARG A 80 -13.51 -19.68 5.37
CA ARG A 80 -13.54 -18.95 6.65
C ARG A 80 -12.83 -17.59 6.61
N GLN A 81 -12.27 -17.17 5.47
CA GLN A 81 -11.50 -15.94 5.38
C GLN A 81 -12.42 -14.71 5.41
N ARG A 82 -12.40 -13.99 6.55
CA ARG A 82 -13.11 -12.72 6.73
C ARG A 82 -12.67 -11.69 5.69
N ASN A 83 -13.61 -10.89 5.19
CA ASN A 83 -13.28 -9.72 4.40
C ASN A 83 -12.76 -8.63 5.35
N ILE A 84 -11.47 -8.36 5.26
CA ILE A 84 -10.84 -7.22 5.94
C ILE A 84 -10.79 -6.13 4.87
N SER A 85 -11.75 -5.20 4.86
CA SER A 85 -11.63 -4.02 4.01
C SER A 85 -11.64 -2.77 4.87
N GLY A 86 -10.45 -2.35 5.31
CA GLY A 86 -10.19 -0.97 5.74
C GLY A 86 -10.04 -0.01 4.55
N ASN A 87 -10.47 -0.42 3.36
CA ASN A 87 -10.39 0.36 2.13
C ASN A 87 -11.71 1.13 1.93
N LYS A 88 -11.61 2.35 1.40
CA LYS A 88 -12.76 3.09 0.87
C LYS A 88 -13.36 2.27 -0.28
N ILE A 89 -14.58 1.77 -0.05
CA ILE A 89 -15.36 1.09 -1.08
C ILE A 89 -15.98 2.21 -1.92
N SER A 90 -15.58 2.31 -3.19
CA SER A 90 -16.31 3.14 -4.14
C SER A 90 -17.74 2.65 -4.16
N LYS A 91 -18.72 3.55 -3.93
CA LYS A 91 -20.12 3.21 -4.19
C LYS A 91 -20.21 2.70 -5.63
N ARG A 92 -20.97 1.62 -5.80
CA ARG A 92 -21.21 0.95 -7.07
C ARG A 92 -22.02 1.84 -7.99
#